data_AF-A0A536Z471-F1
#
_entry.id   AF-A0A536Z471-F1
#
_cell.length_a   1.000
_cell.length_b   1.000
_cell.length_c   1.000
_cell.angle_alpha   90.00
_cell.angle_beta   90.00
_cell.angle_gamma   90.00
#
_symmetry.space_group_name_H-M   'P 1'
#
loop_
_entity.id
_entity.type
_entity.pdbx_description
1 polymer ?
#
loop_
_entity_poly.entity_id
_entity_poly.type
_entity_poly.pdbx_seq_one_letter_code
_entity_poly.pdbx_strand_id
1 'polypeptide(L)'
;MGTIYGLIRYFDSKRFWAPLGATAILATATVAWAVTPPSVFELDGDVADAPGNTIADWNTLNGDCTVPGGGSGSAGGSNTRTCIGSENPPKIFTQGGSKDPLDISQWHWKPADTVPDKDTITHAYAASYTASPSGDKVVMVGGDRFAVNGDANIGAWFFQQNITLNSNGTFSGVHVDHDVFLVSAFVGGGGTAVLTAYEWDSSCGNGVKSPAPGQCADNNLRLLGSLDTFAITNSSPISNETWSYLAKFGGGTNTMPIGAFFEGGADLTTLFAASGAGAVPCFSSFLLETRSSQSTSAVLKDFVLGAFPECHISLTKGCQCTAFHADGSGFDYSFSGTVTNDGGGTVFNVTVTDQGKTYSCGSLGTGQSKNFPSADCTGPANTFSATTFPTTNQASATATTDPGGSGTTLSATTNPVSCSAQVPAGACTPSGALTVDKTCVTALQVLGTNVVVRVDYTGQVHNGGNVNINNVQVTEDDNADGSLDRTFLLGTLTPHGTAGAAACYTRSTGDPLQPNCPNLLPVPAFNQPP
;
A
#
# COMPACT_ATOMS: atom_id res chain seq x y z
N MET A 1 -69.94 24.23 63.26
CA MET A 1 -68.88 23.22 63.09
C MET A 1 -68.18 23.55 61.78
N GLY A 2 -66.96 24.09 61.88
CA GLY A 2 -66.43 25.10 60.96
C GLY A 2 -66.05 24.62 59.56
N THR A 3 -66.59 25.26 58.50
CA THR A 3 -66.06 26.42 57.73
C THR A 3 -64.95 26.01 56.75
N ILE A 4 -65.22 25.80 55.45
CA ILE A 4 -65.35 26.79 54.33
C ILE A 4 -64.14 27.73 54.25
N TYR A 5 -63.45 27.74 53.09
CA TYR A 5 -63.22 28.89 52.20
C TYR A 5 -61.99 28.66 51.29
N GLY A 6 -62.23 28.48 49.99
CA GLY A 6 -61.31 29.01 48.98
C GLY A 6 -61.59 30.50 48.78
N LEU A 7 -60.61 31.27 48.29
CA LEU A 7 -60.83 32.47 47.47
C LEU A 7 -59.51 33.04 46.92
N ILE A 8 -59.49 33.23 45.59
CA ILE A 8 -59.05 34.42 44.81
C ILE A 8 -57.55 34.75 44.58
N ARG A 9 -57.20 34.52 43.30
CA ARG A 9 -56.48 35.33 42.28
C ARG A 9 -55.78 36.66 42.64
N TYR A 10 -54.63 36.83 41.96
CA TYR A 10 -54.21 37.93 41.03
C TYR A 10 -52.99 38.82 41.41
N PHE A 11 -51.91 38.59 40.65
CA PHE A 11 -50.95 39.51 39.98
C PHE A 11 -49.68 40.11 40.64
N ASP A 12 -48.61 39.92 39.86
CA ASP A 12 -47.39 40.69 39.62
C ASP A 12 -46.39 40.99 40.75
N SER A 13 -45.17 40.44 40.62
CA SER A 13 -44.02 41.28 40.24
C SER A 13 -42.75 40.46 39.93
N LYS A 14 -42.07 40.94 38.89
CA LYS A 14 -40.84 40.48 38.26
C LYS A 14 -39.70 40.17 39.25
N ARG A 15 -38.92 39.11 38.98
CA ARG A 15 -37.46 39.21 38.72
C ARG A 15 -36.83 37.86 38.37
N PHE A 16 -36.07 37.92 37.27
CA PHE A 16 -35.03 37.02 36.77
C PHE A 16 -34.42 36.05 37.78
N TRP A 17 -34.10 34.83 37.33
CA TRP A 17 -32.75 34.22 37.33
C TRP A 17 -32.76 32.93 36.49
N ALA A 18 -31.64 32.67 35.80
CA ALA A 18 -31.48 31.77 34.65
C ALA A 18 -31.63 30.26 34.95
N PRO A 19 -32.08 29.43 33.99
CA PRO A 19 -31.97 27.98 34.10
C PRO A 19 -30.65 27.48 33.50
N LEU A 20 -29.83 26.82 34.33
CA LEU A 20 -28.82 25.86 33.89
C LEU A 20 -29.54 24.67 33.24
N GLY A 21 -29.55 24.63 31.91
CA GLY A 21 -30.01 23.46 31.16
C GLY A 21 -28.95 22.36 31.19
N ALA A 22 -29.13 21.35 32.04
CA ALA A 22 -28.40 20.10 31.92
C ALA A 22 -29.05 19.28 30.79
N THR A 23 -28.45 19.33 29.60
CA THR A 23 -28.83 18.47 28.49
C THR A 23 -28.23 17.08 28.75
N ALA A 24 -29.06 16.16 29.26
CA ALA A 24 -28.70 14.75 29.29
C ALA A 24 -28.67 14.22 27.84
N ILE A 25 -27.47 14.02 27.31
CA ILE A 25 -27.27 13.30 26.05
C ILE A 25 -27.60 11.83 26.34
N LEU A 26 -28.80 11.42 25.94
CA LEU A 26 -29.22 10.03 25.94
C LEU A 26 -28.49 9.35 24.78
N ALA A 27 -27.28 8.83 25.03
CA ALA A 27 -26.60 7.95 24.09
C ALA A 27 -27.44 6.66 23.97
N THR A 28 -28.16 6.52 22.88
CA THR A 28 -28.83 5.28 22.49
C THR A 28 -27.73 4.30 22.12
N ALA A 29 -27.28 3.49 23.08
CA ALA A 29 -26.49 2.30 22.78
C ALA A 29 -27.38 1.39 21.94
N THR A 30 -27.14 1.34 20.63
CA THR A 30 -27.64 0.25 19.78
C THR A 30 -27.00 -1.01 20.32
N VAL A 31 -27.78 -1.82 21.03
CA VAL A 31 -27.37 -3.19 21.34
C VAL A 31 -27.33 -3.88 19.99
N ALA A 32 -26.12 -4.04 19.43
CA ALA A 32 -25.91 -4.90 18.27
C ALA A 32 -26.32 -6.30 18.71
N TRP A 33 -27.28 -6.89 17.98
CA TRP A 33 -27.67 -8.27 18.20
C TRP A 33 -26.61 -9.13 17.53
N ALA A 34 -26.07 -10.11 18.25
CA ALA A 34 -25.12 -11.06 17.70
C ALA A 34 -25.65 -11.67 16.39
N VAL A 35 -24.80 -11.72 15.37
CA VAL A 35 -25.15 -12.32 14.09
C VAL A 35 -24.64 -13.75 14.08
N THR A 36 -25.54 -14.71 13.84
CA THR A 36 -25.13 -16.10 13.69
C THR A 36 -24.38 -16.25 12.36
N PRO A 37 -23.17 -16.83 12.32
CA PRO A 37 -22.42 -16.98 11.07
C PRO A 37 -23.22 -17.62 9.91
N PRO A 38 -24.10 -18.64 10.13
CA PRO A 38 -24.96 -19.20 9.09
C PRO A 38 -25.98 -18.23 8.46
N SER A 39 -26.17 -17.04 9.03
CA SER A 39 -27.03 -15.99 8.43
C SER A 39 -26.29 -15.09 7.44
N VAL A 40 -24.96 -15.21 7.36
CA VAL A 40 -24.08 -14.40 6.50
C VAL A 40 -23.50 -15.24 5.36
N PHE A 41 -23.22 -16.51 5.61
CA PHE A 41 -22.63 -17.47 4.69
C PHE A 41 -23.23 -18.85 4.94
N GLU A 42 -23.40 -19.67 3.91
CA GLU A 42 -23.96 -21.01 4.08
C GLU A 42 -22.98 -21.89 4.84
N LEU A 43 -23.44 -22.48 5.95
CA LEU A 43 -22.65 -23.37 6.80
C LEU A 43 -23.53 -24.59 7.13
N ASP A 44 -23.77 -25.45 6.15
CA ASP A 44 -24.70 -26.59 6.24
C ASP A 44 -24.06 -27.95 5.92
N GLY A 45 -22.76 -27.96 5.66
CA GLY A 45 -21.96 -29.14 5.40
C GLY A 45 -21.96 -29.58 3.93
N ASP A 46 -22.33 -28.70 3.00
CA ASP A 46 -21.99 -28.84 1.58
C ASP A 46 -21.11 -27.68 1.05
N VAL A 47 -21.15 -27.38 -0.24
CA VAL A 47 -20.28 -26.36 -0.88
C VAL A 47 -21.04 -25.53 -1.92
N ALA A 48 -22.33 -25.76 -2.11
CA ALA A 48 -23.09 -25.19 -3.20
C ALA A 48 -24.29 -24.40 -2.71
N ASP A 49 -24.34 -23.14 -3.15
CA ASP A 49 -25.43 -22.20 -2.87
C ASP A 49 -26.82 -22.87 -2.90
N ALA A 50 -27.51 -22.83 -1.77
CA ALA A 50 -28.84 -23.40 -1.62
C ALA A 50 -29.83 -22.67 -2.55
N PRO A 51 -30.68 -23.41 -3.29
CA PRO A 51 -31.62 -22.80 -4.22
C PRO A 51 -32.55 -21.76 -3.56
N GLY A 52 -32.45 -20.51 -4.02
CA GLY A 52 -33.31 -19.42 -3.53
C GLY A 52 -32.76 -18.68 -2.32
N ASN A 53 -31.57 -19.02 -1.84
CA ASN A 53 -30.83 -18.20 -0.89
C ASN A 53 -30.03 -17.11 -1.61
N THR A 54 -29.72 -16.02 -0.90
CA THR A 54 -28.91 -14.89 -1.41
C THR A 54 -27.53 -14.81 -0.77
N ILE A 55 -27.24 -15.67 0.21
CA ILE A 55 -25.88 -15.83 0.76
C ILE A 55 -25.13 -16.89 -0.04
N ALA A 56 -23.81 -16.73 -0.10
CA ALA A 56 -22.92 -17.59 -0.88
C ALA A 56 -22.48 -18.81 -0.06
N ASP A 57 -22.01 -19.81 -0.79
CA ASP A 57 -21.25 -20.96 -0.30
C ASP A 57 -19.87 -21.02 -0.98
N TRP A 58 -19.05 -22.02 -0.65
CA TRP A 58 -17.66 -22.13 -1.01
C TRP A 58 -17.44 -22.27 -2.51
N ASN A 59 -18.33 -22.92 -3.28
CA ASN A 59 -18.20 -22.94 -4.74
C ASN A 59 -18.23 -21.54 -5.34
N THR A 60 -19.08 -20.66 -4.81
CA THR A 60 -19.18 -19.28 -5.26
C THR A 60 -17.88 -18.52 -4.99
N LEU A 61 -17.20 -18.78 -3.86
CA LEU A 61 -15.97 -18.10 -3.47
C LEU A 61 -14.70 -18.69 -4.08
N ASN A 62 -14.58 -20.01 -4.03
CA ASN A 62 -13.35 -20.76 -4.24
C ASN A 62 -13.06 -21.06 -5.70
N GLY A 63 -14.09 -21.13 -6.56
CA GLY A 63 -13.95 -21.52 -7.96
C GLY A 63 -13.00 -22.71 -8.12
N ASP A 64 -11.94 -22.53 -8.90
CA ASP A 64 -10.94 -23.59 -9.14
C ASP A 64 -9.74 -23.58 -8.17
N CYS A 65 -9.68 -22.63 -7.22
CA CYS A 65 -8.59 -22.49 -6.25
C CYS A 65 -7.17 -22.38 -6.86
N THR A 66 -7.07 -21.96 -8.12
CA THR A 66 -5.76 -21.85 -8.82
C THR A 66 -4.93 -20.65 -8.38
N VAL A 67 -5.56 -19.66 -7.76
CA VAL A 67 -4.90 -18.48 -7.18
C VAL A 67 -5.60 -18.08 -5.87
N PRO A 68 -4.89 -17.39 -4.95
CA PRO A 68 -5.52 -16.75 -3.80
C PRO A 68 -6.74 -15.91 -4.24
N GLY A 69 -7.88 -16.11 -3.58
CA GLY A 69 -9.16 -15.54 -3.98
C GLY A 69 -10.04 -16.46 -4.84
N GLY A 70 -9.61 -17.70 -5.10
CA GLY A 70 -10.47 -18.73 -5.70
C GLY A 70 -10.54 -18.72 -7.23
N GLY A 71 -9.54 -18.16 -7.92
CA GLY A 71 -9.45 -18.17 -9.38
C GLY A 71 -10.72 -17.71 -10.10
N SER A 72 -11.43 -18.63 -10.74
CA SER A 72 -12.70 -18.38 -11.45
C SER A 72 -13.91 -18.07 -10.56
N GLY A 73 -13.76 -18.14 -9.23
CA GLY A 73 -14.79 -17.79 -8.25
C GLY A 73 -15.14 -16.29 -8.25
N SER A 74 -16.22 -15.96 -7.54
CA SER A 74 -16.75 -14.60 -7.35
C SER A 74 -16.75 -14.19 -5.88
N ALA A 75 -16.99 -12.91 -5.60
CA ALA A 75 -16.91 -12.42 -4.22
C ALA A 75 -18.03 -12.90 -3.31
N GLY A 76 -19.20 -13.30 -3.84
CA GLY A 76 -20.29 -13.80 -2.99
C GLY A 76 -20.62 -12.91 -1.78
N GLY A 77 -20.42 -11.59 -1.89
CA GLY A 77 -20.57 -10.63 -0.80
C GLY A 77 -19.40 -10.50 0.19
N SER A 78 -18.35 -11.31 0.08
CA SER A 78 -17.15 -11.24 0.93
C SER A 78 -16.38 -9.94 0.70
N ASN A 79 -15.84 -9.37 1.77
CA ASN A 79 -14.87 -8.28 1.73
C ASN A 79 -13.50 -8.81 1.25
N THR A 80 -13.05 -9.92 1.82
CA THR A 80 -11.81 -10.62 1.46
C THR A 80 -12.07 -12.11 1.43
N ARG A 81 -11.39 -12.84 0.54
CA ARG A 81 -11.45 -14.29 0.50
C ARG A 81 -10.13 -14.88 0.02
N THR A 82 -9.87 -16.12 0.39
CA THR A 82 -8.73 -16.89 -0.10
C THR A 82 -9.11 -18.36 -0.24
N CYS A 83 -8.57 -19.02 -1.26
CA CYS A 83 -8.56 -20.47 -1.40
C CYS A 83 -7.14 -20.88 -1.78
N ILE A 84 -6.57 -21.82 -1.03
CA ILE A 84 -5.18 -22.23 -1.16
C ILE A 84 -5.12 -23.75 -1.19
N GLY A 85 -4.66 -24.32 -2.29
CA GLY A 85 -4.31 -25.74 -2.36
C GLY A 85 -3.02 -26.04 -1.61
N SER A 86 -2.99 -27.19 -0.94
CA SER A 86 -1.79 -27.70 -0.28
C SER A 86 -0.71 -28.04 -1.30
N GLU A 87 0.55 -27.89 -0.89
CA GLU A 87 1.71 -28.19 -1.73
C GLU A 87 2.01 -29.69 -1.76
N ASN A 88 2.81 -30.14 -2.73
CA ASN A 88 3.27 -31.51 -2.82
C ASN A 88 4.82 -31.56 -2.90
N PRO A 89 5.52 -32.08 -1.88
CA PRO A 89 4.97 -32.59 -0.62
C PRO A 89 4.38 -31.49 0.27
N PRO A 90 3.44 -31.81 1.18
CA PRO A 90 2.90 -30.85 2.13
C PRO A 90 3.97 -30.22 3.03
N LYS A 91 3.65 -29.06 3.58
CA LYS A 91 4.50 -28.36 4.55
C LYS A 91 3.95 -28.62 5.94
N ILE A 92 4.79 -29.21 6.78
CA ILE A 92 4.39 -29.59 8.13
C ILE A 92 5.19 -28.81 9.17
N PHE A 93 4.56 -28.56 10.31
CA PHE A 93 5.23 -28.14 11.52
C PHE A 93 6.23 -29.18 12.00
N THR A 94 7.33 -28.72 12.58
CA THR A 94 8.37 -29.56 13.15
C THR A 94 8.92 -28.91 14.42
N GLN A 95 9.70 -29.69 15.17
CA GLN A 95 10.30 -29.28 16.45
C GLN A 95 9.26 -28.99 17.55
N GLY A 96 9.72 -28.93 18.81
CA GLY A 96 8.83 -28.80 19.97
C GLY A 96 8.24 -27.40 20.20
N GLY A 97 8.75 -26.37 19.50
CA GLY A 97 8.31 -24.98 19.60
C GLY A 97 7.09 -24.61 18.77
N SER A 98 6.68 -25.47 17.83
CA SER A 98 5.51 -25.24 16.98
C SER A 98 4.22 -25.56 17.76
N LYS A 99 3.71 -24.57 18.49
CA LYS A 99 2.48 -24.62 19.30
C LYS A 99 1.81 -23.25 19.32
N ASP A 100 0.49 -23.21 19.34
CA ASP A 100 -0.30 -21.96 19.31
C ASP A 100 0.00 -20.96 20.44
N PRO A 101 0.29 -21.36 21.69
CA PRO A 101 0.63 -20.42 22.77
C PRO A 101 2.05 -19.83 22.63
N LEU A 102 2.85 -20.35 21.70
CA LEU A 102 4.23 -19.92 21.45
C LEU A 102 4.25 -19.04 20.19
N ASP A 103 5.06 -17.99 20.24
CA ASP A 103 5.15 -17.03 19.15
C ASP A 103 5.68 -17.69 17.85
N ILE A 104 5.29 -17.13 16.71
CA ILE A 104 5.63 -17.56 15.34
C ILE A 104 7.15 -17.67 15.16
N SER A 105 7.90 -16.83 15.86
CA SER A 105 9.37 -16.87 15.88
C SER A 105 9.95 -18.20 16.39
N GLN A 106 9.17 -19.01 17.11
CA GLN A 106 9.54 -20.35 17.59
C GLN A 106 9.03 -21.48 16.70
N TRP A 107 8.20 -21.17 15.70
CA TRP A 107 7.64 -22.16 14.80
C TRP A 107 8.66 -22.54 13.74
N HIS A 108 8.65 -23.83 13.41
CA HIS A 108 9.52 -24.39 12.39
C HIS A 108 8.71 -25.28 11.46
N TRP A 109 9.12 -25.32 10.20
CA TRP A 109 8.49 -26.15 9.18
C TRP A 109 9.51 -26.95 8.38
N LYS A 110 9.02 -28.01 7.73
CA LYS A 110 9.76 -28.75 6.71
C LYS A 110 8.80 -29.30 5.65
N PRO A 111 9.25 -29.47 4.40
CA PRO A 111 8.49 -30.23 3.42
C PRO A 111 8.55 -31.73 3.79
N ALA A 112 7.40 -32.36 4.03
CA ALA A 112 7.33 -33.78 4.36
C ALA A 112 5.91 -34.34 4.25
N ASP A 113 5.81 -35.63 3.95
CA ASP A 113 4.58 -36.45 3.94
C ASP A 113 4.44 -37.29 5.23
N THR A 114 5.11 -36.88 6.31
CA THR A 114 5.22 -37.71 7.53
C THR A 114 4.09 -37.49 8.55
N VAL A 115 3.13 -36.61 8.26
CA VAL A 115 1.94 -36.44 9.10
C VAL A 115 0.96 -37.59 8.83
N PRO A 116 0.16 -38.03 9.83
CA PRO A 116 -0.89 -39.01 9.57
C PRO A 116 -1.83 -38.49 8.47
N ASP A 117 -2.22 -39.35 7.52
CA ASP A 117 -3.01 -38.92 6.35
C ASP A 117 -4.29 -38.16 6.74
N LYS A 118 -4.92 -38.52 7.87
CA LYS A 118 -6.14 -37.88 8.37
C LYS A 118 -5.96 -36.42 8.81
N ASP A 119 -4.72 -36.03 9.04
CA ASP A 119 -4.33 -34.69 9.46
C ASP A 119 -3.68 -33.93 8.29
N THR A 120 -3.62 -34.50 7.08
CA THR A 120 -3.12 -33.81 5.88
C THR A 120 -4.22 -32.93 5.29
N ILE A 121 -3.96 -31.64 5.18
CA ILE A 121 -4.84 -30.64 4.56
C ILE A 121 -4.63 -30.72 3.04
N THR A 122 -5.72 -30.74 2.28
CA THR A 122 -5.68 -30.66 0.82
C THR A 122 -5.94 -29.24 0.33
N HIS A 123 -6.82 -28.48 0.98
CA HIS A 123 -7.05 -27.06 0.75
C HIS A 123 -7.47 -26.34 2.03
N ALA A 124 -7.20 -25.05 2.05
CA ALA A 124 -7.65 -24.15 3.10
C ALA A 124 -8.33 -22.92 2.49
N TYR A 125 -9.42 -22.49 3.12
CA TYR A 125 -10.23 -21.36 2.68
C TYR A 125 -10.52 -20.43 3.85
N ALA A 126 -10.63 -19.15 3.54
CA ALA A 126 -11.17 -18.18 4.48
C ALA A 126 -11.90 -17.07 3.72
N ALA A 127 -12.86 -16.45 4.39
CA ALA A 127 -13.55 -15.26 3.89
C ALA A 127 -13.92 -14.33 5.05
N SER A 128 -14.01 -13.03 4.79
CA SER A 128 -14.54 -12.07 5.75
C SER A 128 -15.72 -11.32 5.17
N TYR A 129 -16.65 -10.97 6.05
CA TYR A 129 -17.92 -10.34 5.72
C TYR A 129 -18.21 -9.21 6.69
N THR A 130 -18.97 -8.23 6.20
CA THR A 130 -19.65 -7.26 7.04
C THR A 130 -21.13 -7.66 7.07
N ALA A 131 -21.59 -8.17 8.21
CA ALA A 131 -22.96 -8.63 8.37
C ALA A 131 -23.94 -7.48 8.19
N SER A 132 -25.04 -7.72 7.48
CA SER A 132 -26.13 -6.76 7.33
C SER A 132 -27.34 -7.20 8.16
N PRO A 133 -28.01 -6.30 8.90
CA PRO A 133 -27.78 -4.86 9.00
C PRO A 133 -26.84 -4.43 10.14
N SER A 134 -26.28 -5.37 10.92
CA SER A 134 -25.55 -5.02 12.15
C SER A 134 -24.22 -4.29 11.93
N GLY A 135 -23.56 -4.55 10.80
CA GLY A 135 -22.22 -4.05 10.51
C GLY A 135 -21.10 -4.89 11.14
N ASP A 136 -21.41 -6.04 11.73
CA ASP A 136 -20.44 -6.88 12.43
C ASP A 136 -19.43 -7.52 11.47
N LYS A 137 -18.18 -7.68 11.92
CA LYS A 137 -17.15 -8.40 11.18
C LYS A 137 -17.28 -9.89 11.50
N VAL A 138 -17.62 -10.67 10.48
CA VAL A 138 -17.73 -12.12 10.56
C VAL A 138 -16.66 -12.75 9.68
N VAL A 139 -15.91 -13.70 10.21
CA VAL A 139 -14.96 -14.50 9.43
C VAL A 139 -15.50 -15.91 9.23
N MET A 140 -15.27 -16.45 8.05
CA MET A 140 -15.55 -17.83 7.68
C MET A 140 -14.21 -18.53 7.45
N VAL A 141 -14.15 -19.80 7.83
CA VAL A 141 -13.01 -20.68 7.64
C VAL A 141 -13.53 -22.00 7.08
N GLY A 142 -12.81 -22.55 6.12
CA GLY A 142 -13.05 -23.91 5.67
C GLY A 142 -11.77 -24.61 5.26
N GLY A 143 -11.88 -25.91 5.07
CA GLY A 143 -10.77 -26.71 4.58
C GLY A 143 -11.19 -28.15 4.35
N ASP A 144 -10.45 -28.81 3.47
CA ASP A 144 -10.62 -30.23 3.20
C ASP A 144 -9.37 -31.02 3.57
N ARG A 145 -9.55 -32.29 3.92
CA ARG A 145 -8.47 -33.20 4.34
C ARG A 145 -8.34 -34.42 3.42
N PHE A 146 -7.12 -34.95 3.34
CA PHE A 146 -6.74 -36.04 2.45
C PHE A 146 -7.37 -37.41 2.80
N ALA A 147 -7.62 -37.68 4.08
CA ALA A 147 -8.16 -38.96 4.53
C ALA A 147 -9.14 -38.84 5.71
N VAL A 148 -10.11 -39.75 5.76
CA VAL A 148 -11.16 -39.81 6.79
C VAL A 148 -11.08 -41.12 7.56
N ASN A 149 -10.04 -41.29 8.37
CA ASN A 149 -9.88 -42.42 9.28
C ASN A 149 -10.02 -41.98 10.75
N GLY A 150 -11.19 -41.40 11.05
CA GLY A 150 -11.58 -40.90 12.37
C GLY A 150 -11.49 -39.37 12.49
N ASP A 151 -11.65 -38.88 13.71
CA ASP A 151 -11.62 -37.45 13.99
C ASP A 151 -10.21 -36.86 13.78
N ALA A 152 -10.15 -35.61 13.35
CA ALA A 152 -8.94 -34.80 13.31
C ALA A 152 -9.27 -33.42 13.87
N ASN A 153 -8.26 -32.72 14.40
CA ASN A 153 -8.47 -31.39 14.96
C ASN A 153 -7.92 -30.35 13.97
N ILE A 154 -8.63 -29.24 13.86
CA ILE A 154 -8.36 -28.18 12.89
C ILE A 154 -8.29 -26.85 13.64
N GLY A 155 -7.34 -26.01 13.25
CA GLY A 155 -7.19 -24.67 13.77
C GLY A 155 -6.94 -23.68 12.64
N ALA A 156 -7.25 -22.42 12.91
CA ALA A 156 -7.21 -21.36 11.92
C ALA A 156 -6.74 -20.06 12.56
N TRP A 157 -5.62 -19.55 12.10
CA TRP A 157 -5.08 -18.27 12.48
C TRP A 157 -5.40 -17.20 11.45
N PHE A 158 -5.87 -16.05 11.93
CA PHE A 158 -5.97 -14.81 11.19
C PHE A 158 -4.98 -13.81 11.80
N PHE A 159 -3.92 -13.51 11.04
CA PHE A 159 -2.82 -12.66 11.51
C PHE A 159 -2.95 -11.25 10.95
N GLN A 160 -2.66 -10.25 11.77
CA GLN A 160 -2.56 -8.86 11.33
C GLN A 160 -1.29 -8.63 10.49
N GLN A 161 -0.22 -9.39 10.73
CA GLN A 161 1.00 -9.36 9.92
C GLN A 161 0.90 -10.30 8.71
N ASN A 162 1.71 -10.02 7.68
CA ASN A 162 1.91 -10.94 6.57
C ASN A 162 2.94 -12.01 6.97
N ILE A 163 2.47 -13.13 7.48
CA ILE A 163 3.32 -14.25 7.88
C ILE A 163 3.79 -14.99 6.63
N THR A 164 5.10 -15.27 6.56
CA THR A 164 5.72 -15.93 5.41
C THR A 164 6.68 -17.03 5.84
N LEU A 165 7.07 -17.88 4.90
CA LEU A 165 8.01 -18.98 5.14
C LEU A 165 9.39 -18.63 4.61
N ASN A 166 10.41 -18.91 5.41
CA ASN A 166 11.80 -18.79 5.01
C ASN A 166 12.33 -20.15 4.51
N SER A 167 13.24 -20.13 3.55
CA SER A 167 13.85 -21.34 2.97
C SER A 167 14.68 -22.16 3.97
N ASN A 168 14.99 -21.62 5.15
CA ASN A 168 15.70 -22.29 6.23
C ASN A 168 14.78 -23.08 7.19
N GLY A 169 13.49 -23.20 6.89
CA GLY A 169 12.53 -23.93 7.73
C GLY A 169 12.02 -23.13 8.94
N THR A 170 12.10 -21.80 8.93
CA THR A 170 11.47 -20.93 9.91
C THR A 170 10.34 -20.11 9.28
N PHE A 171 9.53 -19.48 10.12
CA PHE A 171 8.55 -18.47 9.72
C PHE A 171 9.19 -17.06 9.83
N SER A 172 8.58 -16.11 9.12
CA SER A 172 8.87 -14.67 9.18
C SER A 172 7.61 -13.94 9.62
N GLY A 173 7.75 -13.05 10.59
CA GLY A 173 6.65 -12.38 11.29
C GLY A 173 6.59 -12.79 12.76
N VAL A 174 5.75 -12.10 13.52
CA VAL A 174 5.45 -12.39 14.93
C VAL A 174 3.96 -12.24 15.16
N HIS A 175 3.46 -12.88 16.20
CA HIS A 175 2.13 -12.57 16.69
C HIS A 175 2.07 -11.13 17.21
N VAL A 176 0.91 -10.51 17.02
CA VAL A 176 0.57 -9.23 17.64
C VAL A 176 -0.75 -9.37 18.40
N ASP A 177 -0.90 -8.60 19.48
CA ASP A 177 -2.13 -8.60 20.27
C ASP A 177 -3.34 -8.39 19.35
N HIS A 178 -4.38 -9.21 19.55
CA HIS A 178 -5.60 -9.31 18.74
C HIS A 178 -5.51 -10.12 17.44
N ASP A 179 -4.41 -10.82 17.14
CA ASP A 179 -4.46 -11.94 16.18
C ASP A 179 -5.51 -12.96 16.63
N VAL A 180 -6.27 -13.55 15.71
CA VAL A 180 -7.39 -14.43 16.06
C VAL A 180 -7.07 -15.88 15.76
N PHE A 181 -7.34 -16.76 16.72
CA PHE A 181 -7.25 -18.21 16.57
C PHE A 181 -8.60 -18.88 16.76
N LEU A 182 -9.06 -19.60 15.74
CA LEU A 182 -10.27 -20.42 15.81
C LEU A 182 -9.86 -21.89 15.81
N VAL A 183 -10.42 -22.69 16.73
CA VAL A 183 -10.10 -24.12 16.83
C VAL A 183 -11.34 -24.98 16.95
N SER A 184 -11.37 -26.09 16.21
CA SER A 184 -12.47 -27.05 16.15
C SER A 184 -11.94 -28.45 15.83
N ALA A 185 -12.81 -29.32 15.32
CA ALA A 185 -12.48 -30.66 14.87
C ALA A 185 -13.28 -31.06 13.63
N PHE A 186 -12.63 -31.83 12.76
CA PHE A 186 -13.30 -32.70 11.80
C PHE A 186 -13.97 -33.86 12.55
N VAL A 187 -15.27 -33.99 12.41
CA VAL A 187 -16.03 -35.13 12.94
C VAL A 187 -16.01 -36.24 11.89
N GLY A 188 -15.44 -37.40 12.21
CA GLY A 188 -15.25 -38.50 11.26
C GLY A 188 -16.54 -39.10 10.70
N GLY A 189 -17.68 -38.90 11.39
CA GLY A 189 -19.02 -39.26 10.90
C GLY A 189 -19.80 -38.10 10.27
N GLY A 190 -19.20 -36.92 10.16
CA GLY A 190 -19.89 -35.68 9.84
C GLY A 190 -20.67 -35.11 11.03
N GLY A 191 -21.18 -33.89 10.88
CA GLY A 191 -22.04 -33.22 11.85
C GLY A 191 -21.41 -31.97 12.46
N THR A 192 -22.14 -31.36 13.39
CA THR A 192 -21.72 -30.11 14.03
C THR A 192 -20.54 -30.33 14.97
N ALA A 193 -19.63 -29.36 15.00
CA ALA A 193 -18.49 -29.31 15.91
C ALA A 193 -18.49 -28.00 16.69
N VAL A 194 -17.82 -27.99 17.84
CA VAL A 194 -17.64 -26.76 18.61
C VAL A 194 -16.45 -25.98 18.03
N LEU A 195 -16.70 -24.75 17.60
CA LEU A 195 -15.65 -23.80 17.22
C LEU A 195 -15.39 -22.85 18.38
N THR A 196 -14.17 -22.84 18.91
CA THR A 196 -13.76 -21.94 20.00
C THR A 196 -12.83 -20.88 19.45
N ALA A 197 -13.09 -19.62 19.79
CA ALA A 197 -12.30 -18.47 19.38
C ALA A 197 -11.41 -17.97 20.53
N TYR A 198 -10.18 -17.64 20.19
CA TYR A 198 -9.17 -17.02 21.05
C TYR A 198 -8.58 -15.81 20.33
N GLU A 199 -7.97 -14.92 21.10
CA GLU A 199 -7.05 -13.92 20.58
C GLU A 199 -5.65 -14.11 21.16
N TRP A 200 -4.64 -13.68 20.40
CA TRP A 200 -3.32 -13.44 20.94
C TRP A 200 -3.37 -12.25 21.88
N ASP A 201 -2.88 -12.43 23.10
CA ASP A 201 -2.74 -11.39 24.12
C ASP A 201 -1.46 -11.67 24.91
N SER A 202 -0.40 -10.94 24.60
CA SER A 202 0.92 -11.07 25.21
C SER A 202 0.93 -10.82 26.74
N SER A 203 -0.13 -10.25 27.30
CA SER A 203 -0.30 -10.11 28.75
C SER A 203 -0.73 -11.41 29.44
N CYS A 204 -1.23 -12.40 28.69
CA CYS A 204 -1.62 -13.70 29.22
C CYS A 204 -0.39 -14.57 29.53
N GLY A 205 0.00 -14.61 30.80
CA GLY A 205 1.15 -15.40 31.24
C GLY A 205 0.87 -16.86 31.62
N ASN A 206 -0.40 -17.25 31.84
CA ASN A 206 -0.86 -18.62 32.12
C ASN A 206 -2.38 -18.73 31.93
N GLY A 207 -2.85 -19.93 31.56
CA GLY A 207 -4.27 -20.25 31.50
C GLY A 207 -4.92 -20.53 32.85
N VAL A 208 -6.16 -20.10 33.04
CA VAL A 208 -7.01 -20.56 34.15
C VAL A 208 -7.80 -21.82 33.77
N LYS A 209 -8.21 -22.62 34.75
CA LYS A 209 -9.06 -23.78 34.49
C LYS A 209 -10.47 -23.32 34.11
N SER A 210 -10.96 -23.79 32.96
CA SER A 210 -12.30 -23.45 32.44
C SER A 210 -12.48 -21.92 32.32
N PRO A 211 -11.66 -21.27 31.48
CA PRO A 211 -11.70 -19.82 31.32
C PRO A 211 -13.08 -19.37 30.84
N ALA A 212 -13.58 -18.27 31.38
CA ALA A 212 -14.68 -17.51 30.80
C ALA A 212 -14.15 -16.56 29.70
N PRO A 213 -15.00 -16.09 28.77
CA PRO A 213 -14.64 -15.02 27.85
C PRO A 213 -13.93 -13.86 28.56
N GLY A 214 -12.81 -13.40 27.99
CA GLY A 214 -11.96 -12.37 28.57
C GLY A 214 -10.89 -12.87 29.56
N GLN A 215 -10.84 -14.16 29.88
CA GLN A 215 -9.79 -14.74 30.72
C GLN A 215 -8.71 -15.42 29.89
N CYS A 216 -7.47 -15.42 30.41
CA CYS A 216 -6.37 -16.16 29.83
C CYS A 216 -6.68 -17.66 29.84
N ALA A 217 -6.65 -18.27 28.66
CA ALA A 217 -6.88 -19.69 28.45
C ALA A 217 -5.56 -20.48 28.38
N ASP A 218 -4.50 -19.83 27.92
CA ASP A 218 -3.13 -20.35 27.91
C ASP A 218 -2.14 -19.17 27.90
N ASN A 219 -0.85 -19.46 27.79
CA ASN A 219 0.16 -18.45 27.48
C ASN A 219 -0.21 -17.76 26.17
N ASN A 220 -0.17 -16.42 26.19
CA ASN A 220 -0.49 -15.55 25.08
C ASN A 220 -1.88 -15.73 24.46
N LEU A 221 -2.78 -16.54 25.05
CA LEU A 221 -4.10 -16.82 24.48
C LEU A 221 -5.19 -16.44 25.47
N ARG A 222 -6.02 -15.48 25.09
CA ARG A 222 -7.23 -15.10 25.81
C ARG A 222 -8.45 -15.73 25.15
N LEU A 223 -9.36 -16.29 25.93
CA LEU A 223 -10.61 -16.84 25.40
C LEU A 223 -11.53 -15.70 24.94
N LEU A 224 -11.97 -15.74 23.69
CA LEU A 224 -13.04 -14.88 23.20
C LEU A 224 -14.41 -15.54 23.41
N GLY A 225 -14.55 -16.83 23.10
CA GLY A 225 -15.79 -17.59 23.34
C GLY A 225 -16.12 -18.60 22.26
N SER A 226 -17.31 -19.19 22.35
CA SER A 226 -17.82 -20.20 21.40
C SER A 226 -19.34 -20.12 21.18
N LEU A 227 -19.98 -19.02 21.62
CA LEU A 227 -21.43 -18.85 21.50
C LEU A 227 -21.81 -18.24 20.14
N ASP A 228 -21.01 -17.28 19.67
CA ASP A 228 -21.22 -16.56 18.40
C ASP A 228 -20.36 -17.17 17.28
N THR A 229 -20.24 -18.49 17.32
CA THR A 229 -19.49 -19.31 16.37
C THR A 229 -20.36 -20.45 15.86
N PHE A 230 -19.99 -20.99 14.70
CA PHE A 230 -20.60 -22.20 14.16
C PHE A 230 -19.54 -23.02 13.43
N ALA A 231 -19.66 -24.34 13.49
CA ALA A 231 -18.85 -25.22 12.64
C ALA A 231 -19.57 -26.54 12.36
N ILE A 232 -19.35 -27.06 11.15
CA ILE A 232 -19.91 -28.30 10.68
C ILE A 232 -18.90 -29.04 9.80
N THR A 233 -18.96 -30.37 9.87
CA THR A 233 -18.27 -31.27 8.95
C THR A 233 -19.31 -31.94 8.07
N ASN A 234 -19.02 -32.11 6.78
CA ASN A 234 -19.97 -32.69 5.83
C ASN A 234 -20.50 -34.06 6.28
N SER A 235 -21.81 -34.19 6.29
CA SER A 235 -22.51 -35.43 6.71
C SER A 235 -22.94 -36.31 5.52
N SER A 236 -22.73 -35.82 4.30
CA SER A 236 -22.92 -36.55 3.05
C SER A 236 -21.71 -36.35 2.13
N PRO A 237 -21.43 -37.29 1.20
CA PRO A 237 -20.39 -37.06 0.20
C PRO A 237 -20.72 -35.85 -0.68
N ILE A 238 -19.69 -35.05 -0.98
CA ILE A 238 -19.76 -33.87 -1.86
C ILE A 238 -19.09 -34.26 -3.17
N SER A 239 -19.71 -33.92 -4.31
CA SER A 239 -19.18 -34.29 -5.65
C SER A 239 -19.35 -33.20 -6.70
N ASN A 240 -19.71 -32.00 -6.23
CA ASN A 240 -19.98 -30.80 -7.00
C ASN A 240 -19.08 -29.65 -6.54
N GLU A 241 -18.01 -29.93 -5.79
CA GLU A 241 -16.94 -28.98 -5.53
C GLU A 241 -16.30 -28.51 -6.84
N THR A 242 -15.92 -27.25 -6.89
CA THR A 242 -15.37 -26.60 -8.09
C THR A 242 -13.85 -26.66 -8.17
N TRP A 243 -13.18 -26.94 -7.06
CA TRP A 243 -11.74 -27.15 -6.99
C TRP A 243 -11.40 -28.65 -7.01
N SER A 244 -10.15 -28.96 -7.33
CA SER A 244 -9.70 -30.35 -7.37
C SER A 244 -9.69 -30.95 -5.96
N TYR A 245 -10.18 -32.18 -5.81
CA TYR A 245 -10.05 -32.92 -4.55
C TYR A 245 -9.50 -34.32 -4.77
N LEU A 246 -8.59 -34.74 -3.88
CA LEU A 246 -8.00 -36.07 -3.89
C LEU A 246 -8.19 -36.72 -2.51
N ALA A 247 -9.00 -37.77 -2.45
CA ALA A 247 -9.10 -38.65 -1.28
C ALA A 247 -8.14 -39.84 -1.35
N LYS A 248 -7.58 -40.23 -0.19
CA LYS A 248 -6.90 -41.52 -0.03
C LYS A 248 -7.87 -42.69 0.17
N PHE A 249 -8.96 -42.46 0.90
CA PHE A 249 -9.97 -43.47 1.25
C PHE A 249 -11.39 -42.90 1.13
N GLY A 250 -12.37 -43.73 0.76
CA GLY A 250 -13.81 -43.39 0.83
C GLY A 250 -14.36 -42.49 -0.28
N GLY A 251 -13.52 -41.95 -1.17
CA GLY A 251 -13.92 -41.09 -2.29
C GLY A 251 -13.27 -41.47 -3.63
N GLY A 252 -13.67 -40.78 -4.70
CA GLY A 252 -13.01 -40.79 -6.02
C GLY A 252 -12.27 -39.47 -6.28
N THR A 253 -11.75 -39.26 -7.50
CA THR A 253 -11.29 -37.93 -7.92
C THR A 253 -12.48 -36.96 -7.90
N ASN A 254 -12.34 -35.82 -7.25
CA ASN A 254 -13.42 -34.81 -7.09
C ASN A 254 -14.67 -35.40 -6.44
N THR A 255 -14.48 -36.11 -5.33
CA THR A 255 -15.57 -36.42 -4.41
C THR A 255 -15.05 -36.43 -2.98
N MET A 256 -15.47 -35.47 -2.18
CA MET A 256 -15.17 -35.42 -0.75
C MET A 256 -16.04 -36.43 0.02
N PRO A 257 -15.47 -37.44 0.68
CA PRO A 257 -16.26 -38.36 1.49
C PRO A 257 -16.81 -37.66 2.74
N ILE A 258 -17.77 -38.30 3.41
CA ILE A 258 -18.28 -37.86 4.72
C ILE A 258 -17.09 -37.61 5.66
N GLY A 259 -17.10 -36.48 6.36
CA GLY A 259 -16.04 -36.15 7.31
C GLY A 259 -14.78 -35.53 6.70
N ALA A 260 -14.72 -35.30 5.39
CA ALA A 260 -13.53 -34.75 4.71
C ALA A 260 -13.52 -33.23 4.60
N PHE A 261 -14.70 -32.59 4.64
CA PHE A 261 -14.88 -31.17 4.47
C PHE A 261 -15.33 -30.54 5.78
N PHE A 262 -14.66 -29.46 6.18
CA PHE A 262 -14.97 -28.66 7.34
C PHE A 262 -15.26 -27.23 6.91
N GLU A 263 -16.24 -26.63 7.58
CA GLU A 263 -16.48 -25.21 7.52
C GLU A 263 -16.94 -24.68 8.88
N GLY A 264 -16.71 -23.39 9.09
CA GLY A 264 -17.19 -22.68 10.26
C GLY A 264 -17.05 -21.19 10.12
N GLY A 265 -17.58 -20.48 11.09
CA GLY A 265 -17.51 -19.03 11.14
C GLY A 265 -17.63 -18.48 12.55
N ALA A 266 -17.22 -17.23 12.71
CA ALA A 266 -17.23 -16.52 13.98
C ALA A 266 -17.58 -15.03 13.77
N ASP A 267 -18.53 -14.52 14.56
CA ASP A 267 -18.79 -13.09 14.67
C ASP A 267 -17.75 -12.47 15.62
N LEU A 268 -16.67 -11.96 15.04
CA LEU A 268 -15.56 -11.43 15.81
C LEU A 268 -15.94 -10.14 16.54
N THR A 269 -16.84 -9.32 15.98
CA THR A 269 -17.28 -8.09 16.65
C THR A 269 -17.94 -8.43 17.98
N THR A 270 -18.88 -9.37 17.98
CA THR A 270 -19.57 -9.80 19.21
C THR A 270 -18.60 -10.46 20.19
N LEU A 271 -17.73 -11.34 19.71
CA LEU A 271 -16.77 -12.07 20.54
C LEU A 271 -15.76 -11.15 21.22
N PHE A 272 -15.22 -10.14 20.51
CA PHE A 272 -14.31 -9.15 21.08
C PHE A 272 -15.00 -8.22 22.07
N ALA A 273 -16.24 -7.80 21.79
CA ALA A 273 -17.03 -6.99 22.70
C ALA A 273 -17.33 -7.76 24.00
N ALA A 274 -17.70 -9.04 23.89
CA ALA A 274 -18.01 -9.90 25.03
C ALA A 274 -16.80 -10.21 25.92
N SER A 275 -15.61 -10.34 25.33
CA SER A 275 -14.35 -10.60 26.05
C SER A 275 -13.70 -9.32 26.62
N GLY A 276 -14.17 -8.15 26.20
CA GLY A 276 -13.55 -6.86 26.53
C GLY A 276 -12.25 -6.58 25.78
N ALA A 277 -11.99 -7.32 24.69
CA ALA A 277 -10.79 -7.17 23.85
C ALA A 277 -10.80 -5.89 22.99
N GLY A 278 -11.94 -5.24 22.82
CA GLY A 278 -12.06 -3.98 22.10
C GLY A 278 -12.50 -4.15 20.64
N ALA A 279 -11.86 -3.44 19.72
CA ALA A 279 -12.20 -3.49 18.31
C ALA A 279 -11.45 -4.63 17.59
N VAL A 280 -12.12 -5.30 16.66
CA VAL A 280 -11.49 -6.36 15.86
C VAL A 280 -10.52 -5.72 14.85
N PRO A 281 -9.26 -6.17 14.77
CA PRO A 281 -8.31 -5.65 13.80
C PRO A 281 -8.63 -6.13 12.37
N CYS A 282 -7.86 -5.64 11.41
CA CYS A 282 -7.82 -6.25 10.08
C CYS A 282 -6.70 -7.27 9.98
N PHE A 283 -6.93 -8.29 9.16
CA PHE A 283 -5.95 -9.35 8.92
C PHE A 283 -5.21 -9.15 7.60
N SER A 284 -4.00 -9.71 7.51
CA SER A 284 -3.13 -9.69 6.33
C SER A 284 -2.80 -11.09 5.82
N SER A 285 -2.79 -12.10 6.69
CA SER A 285 -2.54 -13.49 6.31
C SER A 285 -3.39 -14.46 7.13
N PHE A 286 -3.55 -15.66 6.58
CA PHE A 286 -4.37 -16.74 7.12
C PHE A 286 -3.60 -18.05 7.09
N LEU A 287 -3.67 -18.83 8.16
CA LEU A 287 -3.08 -20.16 8.24
C LEU A 287 -4.10 -21.15 8.79
N LEU A 288 -4.36 -22.21 8.04
CA LEU A 288 -5.09 -23.37 8.51
C LEU A 288 -4.11 -24.45 8.93
N GLU A 289 -4.35 -25.08 10.08
CA GLU A 289 -3.49 -26.13 10.62
C GLU A 289 -4.29 -27.33 11.11
N THR A 290 -3.60 -28.48 11.20
CA THR A 290 -4.10 -29.65 11.92
C THR A 290 -3.26 -29.97 13.14
N ARG A 291 -3.92 -30.51 14.16
CA ARG A 291 -3.34 -30.67 15.50
C ARG A 291 -3.72 -31.97 16.18
N SER A 292 -2.96 -32.34 17.22
CA SER A 292 -3.17 -33.59 17.96
C SER A 292 -4.45 -33.62 18.82
N SER A 293 -4.98 -32.46 19.23
CA SER A 293 -6.21 -32.31 20.04
C SER A 293 -6.72 -30.87 19.97
N GLN A 294 -7.90 -30.58 20.51
CA GLN A 294 -8.41 -29.20 20.64
C GLN A 294 -7.69 -28.37 21.73
N SER A 295 -6.74 -28.93 22.49
CA SER A 295 -6.01 -28.20 23.53
C SER A 295 -5.11 -27.13 22.90
N THR A 296 -5.15 -25.89 23.37
CA THR A 296 -4.30 -24.78 22.89
C THR A 296 -2.82 -25.16 22.73
N SER A 297 -2.23 -25.93 23.65
CA SER A 297 -0.83 -26.36 23.57
C SER A 297 -0.57 -27.69 22.84
N ALA A 298 -1.51 -28.15 22.01
CA ALA A 298 -1.38 -29.36 21.21
C ALA A 298 -0.19 -29.31 20.25
N VAL A 299 0.26 -30.49 19.82
CA VAL A 299 1.30 -30.58 18.80
C VAL A 299 0.68 -30.29 17.44
N LEU A 300 1.19 -29.24 16.77
CA LEU A 300 0.81 -28.86 15.41
C LEU A 300 1.39 -29.85 14.40
N LYS A 301 0.69 -30.07 13.29
CA LYS A 301 1.00 -31.07 12.27
C LYS A 301 1.10 -30.43 10.89
N ASP A 302 0.07 -30.51 10.06
CA ASP A 302 0.08 -29.95 8.71
C ASP A 302 -0.40 -28.51 8.72
N PHE A 303 -0.01 -27.72 7.73
CA PHE A 303 -0.57 -26.38 7.55
C PHE A 303 -0.60 -25.90 6.11
N VAL A 304 -1.55 -25.00 5.85
CA VAL A 304 -1.63 -24.21 4.62
C VAL A 304 -1.67 -22.74 5.02
N LEU A 305 -0.72 -21.96 4.50
CA LEU A 305 -0.56 -20.53 4.78
C LEU A 305 -0.74 -19.73 3.49
N GLY A 306 -1.47 -18.62 3.56
CA GLY A 306 -1.57 -17.70 2.45
C GLY A 306 -2.03 -16.29 2.83
N ALA A 307 -2.11 -15.43 1.83
CA ALA A 307 -2.50 -14.04 2.00
C ALA A 307 -4.01 -13.93 2.31
N PHE A 308 -4.34 -12.99 3.18
CA PHE A 308 -5.71 -12.61 3.53
C PHE A 308 -5.77 -11.09 3.82
N PRO A 309 -5.57 -10.23 2.82
CA PRO A 309 -5.37 -8.79 3.00
C PRO A 309 -6.70 -8.05 3.20
N GLU A 310 -7.25 -8.08 4.40
CA GLU A 310 -8.54 -7.45 4.69
C GLU A 310 -8.47 -5.92 4.63
N CYS A 311 -7.36 -5.33 5.07
CA CYS A 311 -7.11 -3.90 4.99
C CYS A 311 -5.67 -3.69 4.55
N HIS A 312 -5.46 -3.41 3.26
CA HIS A 312 -4.15 -3.25 2.65
C HIS A 312 -4.19 -2.08 1.67
N ILE A 313 -3.07 -1.36 1.60
CA ILE A 313 -2.87 -0.33 0.59
C ILE A 313 -1.56 -0.61 -0.13
N SER A 314 -1.50 -0.31 -1.42
CA SER A 314 -0.29 -0.31 -2.21
C SER A 314 0.00 1.05 -2.80
N LEU A 315 1.28 1.28 -3.12
CA LEU A 315 1.77 2.56 -3.63
C LEU A 315 2.72 2.33 -4.81
N THR A 316 2.46 3.04 -5.90
CA THR A 316 3.37 3.12 -7.05
C THR A 316 3.84 4.56 -7.24
N LYS A 317 5.02 4.73 -7.82
CA LYS A 317 5.65 6.03 -8.00
C LYS A 317 6.50 6.05 -9.28
N GLY A 318 6.46 7.19 -9.96
CA GLY A 318 7.41 7.61 -10.97
C GLY A 318 8.06 8.95 -10.60
N CYS A 319 9.20 9.21 -11.20
CA CYS A 319 9.85 10.51 -11.17
C CYS A 319 10.64 10.73 -12.46
N GLN A 320 10.77 12.00 -12.83
CA GLN A 320 11.42 12.42 -14.07
C GLN A 320 12.12 13.75 -13.86
N CYS A 321 13.25 13.89 -14.54
CA CYS A 321 14.03 15.11 -14.54
C CYS A 321 13.41 16.11 -15.52
N THR A 322 13.17 17.33 -15.05
CA THR A 322 12.45 18.39 -15.78
C THR A 322 13.35 19.54 -16.21
N ALA A 323 14.49 19.74 -15.55
CA ALA A 323 15.48 20.73 -15.97
C ALA A 323 16.86 20.44 -15.39
N PHE A 324 17.90 20.86 -16.10
CA PHE A 324 19.25 21.08 -15.58
C PHE A 324 19.44 22.57 -15.27
N HIS A 325 20.09 22.89 -14.15
CA HIS A 325 20.42 24.27 -13.81
C HIS A 325 21.64 24.72 -14.61
N ALA A 326 21.50 25.80 -15.40
CA ALA A 326 22.55 26.27 -16.31
C ALA A 326 23.90 26.57 -15.64
N ASP A 327 23.91 26.87 -14.34
CA ASP A 327 25.12 27.09 -13.53
C ASP A 327 25.81 25.81 -13.06
N GLY A 328 25.25 24.64 -13.35
CA GLY A 328 25.76 23.34 -12.90
C GLY A 328 25.45 23.02 -11.44
N SER A 329 24.59 23.80 -10.77
CA SER A 329 24.25 23.58 -9.36
C SER A 329 23.38 22.35 -9.13
N GLY A 330 22.68 21.84 -10.15
CA GLY A 330 21.89 20.63 -10.04
C GLY A 330 20.82 20.47 -11.11
N PHE A 331 19.78 19.74 -10.74
CA PHE A 331 18.68 19.31 -11.58
C PHE A 331 17.37 19.44 -10.82
N ASP A 332 16.31 19.81 -11.54
CA ASP A 332 14.94 19.78 -11.05
C ASP A 332 14.23 18.51 -11.52
N TYR A 333 13.38 17.99 -10.65
CA TYR A 333 12.60 16.78 -10.86
C TYR A 333 11.14 17.04 -10.57
N SER A 334 10.27 16.29 -11.25
CA SER A 334 8.87 16.12 -10.88
C SER A 334 8.60 14.66 -10.53
N PHE A 335 7.57 14.43 -9.72
CA PHE A 335 7.15 13.09 -9.35
C PHE A 335 5.64 12.93 -9.33
N SER A 336 5.18 11.71 -9.53
CA SER A 336 3.77 11.35 -9.36
C SER A 336 3.67 9.86 -9.06
N GLY A 337 2.48 9.41 -8.70
CA GLY A 337 2.23 8.00 -8.46
C GLY A 337 0.76 7.71 -8.20
N THR A 338 0.48 6.49 -7.77
CA THR A 338 -0.88 6.01 -7.50
C THR A 338 -0.88 5.25 -6.17
N VAL A 339 -1.78 5.64 -5.28
CA VAL A 339 -2.13 4.86 -4.08
C VAL A 339 -3.40 4.06 -4.37
N THR A 340 -3.40 2.80 -3.98
CA THR A 340 -4.50 1.85 -4.23
C THR A 340 -4.91 1.20 -2.92
N ASN A 341 -6.22 1.05 -2.70
CA ASN A 341 -6.74 0.13 -1.70
C ASN A 341 -7.02 -1.21 -2.39
N ASP A 342 -6.08 -2.13 -2.22
CA ASP A 342 -6.12 -3.52 -2.68
C ASP A 342 -6.46 -4.48 -1.53
N GLY A 343 -6.89 -3.96 -0.38
CA GLY A 343 -7.55 -4.72 0.66
C GLY A 343 -9.06 -4.83 0.46
N GLY A 344 -9.70 -5.67 1.27
CA GLY A 344 -11.14 -5.94 1.18
C GLY A 344 -12.08 -4.90 1.78
N GLY A 345 -11.62 -4.08 2.72
CA GLY A 345 -12.41 -3.03 3.38
C GLY A 345 -12.11 -1.62 2.86
N THR A 346 -13.04 -0.67 3.07
CA THR A 346 -12.76 0.76 2.80
C THR A 346 -11.72 1.29 3.78
N VAL A 347 -10.74 2.04 3.28
CA VAL A 347 -9.74 2.72 4.10
C VAL A 347 -9.97 4.23 4.07
N PHE A 348 -9.64 4.89 5.18
CA PHE A 348 -9.90 6.30 5.46
C PHE A 348 -8.60 7.03 5.70
N ASN A 349 -8.66 8.37 5.70
CA ASN A 349 -7.52 9.23 6.02
C ASN A 349 -6.24 8.88 5.24
N VAL A 350 -6.41 8.46 3.98
CA VAL A 350 -5.32 8.08 3.10
C VAL A 350 -4.46 9.31 2.84
N THR A 351 -3.18 9.20 3.15
CA THR A 351 -2.18 10.25 2.88
C THR A 351 -0.97 9.64 2.19
N VAL A 352 -0.39 10.37 1.24
CA VAL A 352 0.88 10.01 0.60
C VAL A 352 1.92 11.07 0.95
N THR A 353 3.12 10.67 1.32
CA THR A 353 4.25 11.56 1.61
C THR A 353 5.43 11.25 0.70
N ASP A 354 6.02 12.29 0.13
CA ASP A 354 7.14 12.23 -0.80
C ASP A 354 8.01 13.48 -0.67
N GLN A 355 9.32 13.32 -0.45
CA GLN A 355 10.23 14.46 -0.22
C GLN A 355 9.72 15.43 0.87
N GLY A 356 9.13 14.89 1.95
CA GLY A 356 8.53 15.68 3.04
C GLY A 356 7.25 16.43 2.68
N LYS A 357 6.68 16.20 1.48
CA LYS A 357 5.42 16.78 1.02
C LYS A 357 4.30 15.77 1.21
N THR A 358 3.22 16.18 1.88
CA THR A 358 2.07 15.32 2.14
C THR A 358 0.90 15.66 1.22
N TYR A 359 0.27 14.61 0.69
CA TYR A 359 -0.88 14.64 -0.20
C TYR A 359 -2.06 13.95 0.48
N SER A 360 -3.15 14.66 0.70
CA SER A 360 -4.35 14.14 1.35
C SER A 360 -5.30 13.55 0.31
N CYS A 361 -5.47 12.23 0.36
CA CYS A 361 -6.24 11.43 -0.60
C CYS A 361 -7.64 11.02 -0.11
N GLY A 362 -8.02 11.37 1.12
CA GLY A 362 -9.36 11.07 1.68
C GLY A 362 -9.56 9.57 1.92
N SER A 363 -10.68 9.01 1.45
CA SER A 363 -10.96 7.58 1.56
C SER A 363 -10.81 6.86 0.23
N LEU A 364 -10.52 5.56 0.30
CA LEU A 364 -10.50 4.63 -0.83
C LEU A 364 -11.38 3.42 -0.50
N GLY A 365 -12.43 3.21 -1.27
CA GLY A 365 -13.17 1.95 -1.23
C GLY A 365 -12.34 0.79 -1.78
N THR A 366 -12.83 -0.44 -1.59
CA THR A 366 -12.20 -1.67 -2.10
C THR A 366 -11.91 -1.55 -3.61
N GLY A 367 -10.66 -1.83 -4.00
CA GLY A 367 -10.18 -1.76 -5.38
C GLY A 367 -10.04 -0.34 -5.96
N GLN A 368 -10.27 0.72 -5.19
CA GLN A 368 -10.14 2.10 -5.66
C GLN A 368 -8.68 2.56 -5.63
N SER A 369 -8.34 3.42 -6.59
CA SER A 369 -7.03 4.05 -6.68
C SER A 369 -7.16 5.56 -6.86
N LYS A 370 -6.19 6.31 -6.34
CA LYS A 370 -6.05 7.75 -6.59
C LYS A 370 -4.61 8.09 -6.95
N ASN A 371 -4.47 8.99 -7.92
CA ASN A 371 -3.17 9.49 -8.34
C ASN A 371 -2.74 10.65 -7.43
N PHE A 372 -1.47 10.73 -7.09
CA PHE A 372 -0.87 11.88 -6.39
C PHE A 372 0.24 12.51 -7.25
N PRO A 373 0.31 13.84 -7.33
CA PRO A 373 -0.75 14.78 -6.94
C PRO A 373 -1.98 14.66 -7.85
N SER A 374 -3.16 15.00 -7.32
CA SER A 374 -4.38 15.22 -8.12
C SER A 374 -5.38 16.10 -7.35
N ALA A 375 -6.54 16.39 -7.96
CA ALA A 375 -7.64 17.06 -7.24
C ALA A 375 -8.17 16.20 -6.08
N ASP A 376 -8.05 14.88 -6.17
CA ASP A 376 -8.50 13.94 -5.13
C ASP A 376 -7.40 13.54 -4.13
N CYS A 377 -6.14 13.87 -4.45
CA CYS A 377 -4.95 13.74 -3.60
C CYS A 377 -4.23 15.09 -3.54
N THR A 378 -4.79 16.02 -2.78
CA THR A 378 -4.35 17.42 -2.77
C THR A 378 -3.11 17.62 -1.90
N GLY A 379 -2.15 18.41 -2.39
CA GLY A 379 -0.92 18.70 -1.68
C GLY A 379 -0.06 19.76 -2.37
N PRO A 380 1.17 20.00 -1.89
CA PRO A 380 2.08 20.98 -2.47
C PRO A 380 2.59 20.56 -3.88
N ALA A 381 3.32 21.46 -4.54
CA ALA A 381 3.97 21.17 -5.82
C ALA A 381 4.84 19.90 -5.74
N ASN A 382 4.65 19.00 -6.70
CA ASN A 382 5.28 17.69 -6.80
C ASN A 382 6.68 17.73 -7.43
N THR A 383 7.48 18.69 -7.01
CA THR A 383 8.84 18.91 -7.53
C THR A 383 9.88 18.85 -6.42
N PHE A 384 11.13 18.54 -6.76
CA PHE A 384 12.28 18.64 -5.88
C PHE A 384 13.55 18.83 -6.72
N SER A 385 14.63 19.33 -6.10
CA SER A 385 15.92 19.50 -6.78
C SER A 385 16.96 18.57 -6.18
N ALA A 386 17.91 18.11 -7.00
CA ALA A 386 19.06 17.31 -6.55
C ALA A 386 20.31 17.68 -7.35
N THR A 387 21.50 17.38 -6.82
CA THR A 387 22.79 17.74 -7.45
C THR A 387 23.28 16.70 -8.47
N THR A 388 22.60 15.56 -8.60
CA THR A 388 23.01 14.45 -9.47
C THR A 388 21.87 14.03 -10.42
N PHE A 389 22.22 13.48 -11.58
CA PHE A 389 21.31 12.85 -12.54
C PHE A 389 21.93 11.53 -13.07
N PRO A 390 21.21 10.40 -13.04
CA PRO A 390 19.91 10.21 -12.38
C PRO A 390 20.03 10.26 -10.85
N THR A 391 18.94 10.65 -10.18
CA THR A 391 18.79 10.52 -8.72
C THR A 391 17.82 9.40 -8.38
N THR A 392 17.65 9.10 -7.09
CA THR A 392 16.62 8.17 -6.60
C THR A 392 15.61 8.88 -5.71
N ASN A 393 14.35 8.48 -5.77
CA ASN A 393 13.30 9.00 -4.89
C ASN A 393 12.36 7.88 -4.41
N GLN A 394 11.78 8.04 -3.22
CA GLN A 394 10.88 7.10 -2.56
C GLN A 394 9.66 7.85 -2.03
N ALA A 395 8.49 7.20 -2.03
CA ALA A 395 7.29 7.71 -1.36
C ALA A 395 6.73 6.68 -0.37
N SER A 396 5.97 7.17 0.58
CA SER A 396 5.24 6.37 1.58
C SER A 396 3.77 6.80 1.62
N ALA A 397 2.86 5.88 1.88
CA ALA A 397 1.45 6.14 2.10
C ALA A 397 1.02 5.59 3.46
N THR A 398 0.03 6.23 4.08
CA THR A 398 -0.66 5.73 5.27
C THR A 398 -2.16 5.85 5.12
N ALA A 399 -2.91 5.01 5.83
CA ALA A 399 -4.37 5.05 5.89
C ALA A 399 -4.86 4.49 7.24
N THR A 400 -6.12 4.70 7.58
CA THR A 400 -6.78 4.12 8.77
C THR A 400 -8.00 3.30 8.37
N THR A 401 -8.34 2.30 9.18
CA THR A 401 -9.52 1.44 8.92
C THR A 401 -10.82 2.04 9.47
N ASP A 402 -10.74 3.15 10.20
CA ASP A 402 -11.86 3.89 10.77
C ASP A 402 -11.85 5.36 10.29
N PRO A 403 -13.02 5.97 9.99
CA PRO A 403 -13.11 7.37 9.58
C PRO A 403 -12.59 8.36 10.64
N GLY A 404 -12.78 8.07 11.92
CA GLY A 404 -12.35 8.89 13.05
C GLY A 404 -10.85 8.80 13.35
N GLY A 405 -10.12 7.91 12.66
CA GLY A 405 -8.67 7.75 12.80
C GLY A 405 -8.22 6.90 13.98
N SER A 406 -9.16 6.30 14.73
CA SER A 406 -8.86 5.43 15.88
C SER A 406 -8.60 3.97 15.48
N GLY A 407 -8.83 3.62 14.21
CA GLY A 407 -8.64 2.27 13.68
C GLY A 407 -7.18 1.92 13.41
N THR A 408 -6.93 0.69 12.98
CA THR A 408 -5.61 0.19 12.58
C THR A 408 -5.00 1.10 11.52
N THR A 409 -3.74 1.49 11.72
CA THR A 409 -2.98 2.27 10.74
C THR A 409 -2.30 1.33 9.74
N LEU A 410 -2.57 1.57 8.45
CA LEU A 410 -1.93 0.89 7.33
C LEU A 410 -0.79 1.73 6.80
N SER A 411 0.23 1.09 6.21
CA SER A 411 1.32 1.79 5.56
C SER A 411 1.84 1.04 4.33
N ALA A 412 2.31 1.78 3.34
CA ALA A 412 2.97 1.25 2.16
C ALA A 412 4.12 2.17 1.75
N THR A 413 5.26 1.61 1.35
CA THR A 413 6.43 2.40 0.93
C THR A 413 6.96 1.82 -0.38
N THR A 414 7.25 2.67 -1.35
CA THR A 414 7.85 2.21 -2.61
C THR A 414 9.29 1.82 -2.40
N ASN A 415 9.84 0.93 -3.21
CA ASN A 415 11.29 0.86 -3.35
C ASN A 415 11.84 2.20 -3.90
N PRO A 416 13.12 2.54 -3.67
CA PRO A 416 13.74 3.70 -4.32
C PRO A 416 13.63 3.58 -5.85
N VAL A 417 13.00 4.57 -6.48
CA VAL A 417 12.81 4.65 -7.94
C VAL A 417 13.89 5.54 -8.53
N SER A 418 14.52 5.10 -9.63
CA SER A 418 15.49 5.91 -10.36
C SER A 418 14.79 6.94 -11.25
N CYS A 419 15.09 8.22 -11.06
CA CYS A 419 14.55 9.35 -11.82
C CYS A 419 15.39 9.61 -13.07
N SER A 420 15.40 8.67 -14.02
CA SER A 420 16.22 8.75 -15.24
C SER A 420 15.47 9.26 -16.47
N ALA A 421 14.14 9.19 -16.46
CA ALA A 421 13.31 9.78 -17.51
C ALA A 421 13.48 11.30 -17.56
N GLN A 422 13.48 11.88 -18.77
CA GLN A 422 13.61 13.31 -18.99
C GLN A 422 12.35 13.84 -19.69
N VAL A 423 11.72 14.87 -19.13
CA VAL A 423 10.55 15.52 -19.72
C VAL A 423 10.71 17.04 -19.67
N PRO A 424 10.87 17.71 -20.84
CA PRO A 424 10.97 17.12 -22.19
C PRO A 424 12.26 16.30 -22.39
N ALA A 425 12.32 15.53 -23.48
CA ALA A 425 13.53 14.78 -23.82
C ALA A 425 14.73 15.74 -23.95
N GLY A 426 15.86 15.39 -23.33
CA GLY A 426 17.05 16.25 -23.28
C GLY A 426 17.06 17.29 -22.16
N ALA A 427 15.99 17.43 -21.37
CA ALA A 427 15.89 18.47 -20.33
C ALA A 427 17.02 18.45 -19.30
N CYS A 428 17.62 17.27 -19.07
CA CYS A 428 18.70 17.07 -18.10
C CYS A 428 19.99 16.61 -18.75
N THR A 429 20.16 16.94 -20.03
CA THR A 429 21.39 16.68 -20.78
C THR A 429 22.14 18.01 -20.96
N PRO A 430 23.23 18.25 -20.20
CA PRO A 430 24.04 19.46 -20.37
C PRO A 430 24.71 19.46 -21.75
N SER A 431 24.68 20.60 -22.41
CA SER A 431 25.22 20.85 -23.74
C SER A 431 25.82 22.26 -23.77
N GLY A 432 27.12 22.34 -24.06
CA GLY A 432 27.79 23.58 -24.38
C GLY A 432 27.85 23.77 -25.89
N ALA A 433 27.52 24.96 -26.38
CA ALA A 433 27.73 25.32 -27.78
C ALA A 433 28.18 26.78 -27.87
N LEU A 434 29.33 27.00 -28.49
CA LEU A 434 29.81 28.34 -28.84
C LEU A 434 29.75 28.50 -30.36
N THR A 435 29.19 29.61 -30.81
CA THR A 435 29.32 30.08 -32.19
C THR A 435 29.93 31.47 -32.20
N VAL A 436 30.65 31.80 -33.27
CA VAL A 436 31.31 33.09 -33.44
C VAL A 436 30.94 33.62 -34.82
N ASP A 437 30.41 34.84 -34.85
CA ASP A 437 30.11 35.58 -36.07
C ASP A 437 31.05 36.77 -36.17
N LYS A 438 31.71 36.94 -37.32
CA LYS A 438 32.67 38.02 -37.57
C LYS A 438 32.31 38.75 -38.86
N THR A 439 32.25 40.07 -38.77
CA THR A 439 32.10 40.96 -39.92
C THR A 439 33.32 41.86 -40.02
N CYS A 440 33.85 41.98 -41.24
CA CYS A 440 34.98 42.87 -41.54
C CYS A 440 34.57 43.91 -42.58
N VAL A 441 35.09 45.12 -42.45
CA VAL A 441 35.06 46.14 -43.50
C VAL A 441 36.49 46.58 -43.81
N THR A 442 36.73 46.96 -45.07
CA THR A 442 38.05 47.43 -45.50
C THR A 442 37.97 48.85 -46.03
N ALA A 443 39.04 49.60 -45.85
CA ALA A 443 39.18 50.98 -46.30
C ALA A 443 40.63 51.26 -46.70
N LEU A 444 40.85 52.23 -47.59
CA LEU A 444 42.19 52.75 -47.84
C LEU A 444 42.53 53.81 -46.81
N GLN A 445 43.73 53.73 -46.24
CA GLN A 445 44.25 54.70 -45.28
C GLN A 445 45.65 55.15 -45.72
N VAL A 446 45.94 56.43 -45.60
CA VAL A 446 47.30 56.94 -45.78
C VAL A 446 48.06 56.79 -44.47
N LEU A 447 49.19 56.08 -44.52
CA LEU A 447 50.09 55.90 -43.39
C LEU A 447 51.51 56.36 -43.80
N GLY A 448 51.85 57.60 -43.44
CA GLY A 448 53.07 58.25 -43.92
C GLY A 448 53.01 58.53 -45.43
N THR A 449 53.99 58.03 -46.19
CA THR A 449 54.03 58.13 -47.66
C THR A 449 53.30 56.99 -48.36
N ASN A 450 52.75 56.01 -47.63
CA ASN A 450 52.15 54.80 -48.19
C ASN A 450 50.62 54.86 -48.11
N VAL A 451 49.96 54.29 -49.12
CA VAL A 451 48.54 53.92 -49.05
C VAL A 451 48.47 52.47 -48.58
N VAL A 452 47.79 52.22 -47.46
CA VAL A 452 47.61 50.89 -46.87
C VAL A 452 46.13 50.52 -46.85
N VAL A 453 45.83 49.22 -46.78
CA VAL A 453 44.47 48.72 -46.54
C VAL A 453 44.27 48.60 -45.02
N ARG A 454 43.33 49.36 -44.48
CA ARG A 454 42.83 49.21 -43.11
C ARG A 454 41.70 48.18 -43.11
N VAL A 455 41.73 47.26 -42.17
CA VAL A 455 40.64 46.30 -41.90
C VAL A 455 40.09 46.59 -40.51
N ASP A 456 38.80 46.90 -40.41
CA ASP A 456 38.07 46.99 -39.15
C ASP A 456 37.14 45.79 -39.04
N TYR A 457 36.96 45.27 -37.82
CA TYR A 457 36.08 44.14 -37.59
C TYR A 457 35.29 44.26 -36.30
N THR A 458 34.13 43.62 -36.32
CA THR A 458 33.22 43.45 -35.19
C THR A 458 32.71 42.01 -35.23
N GLY A 459 32.48 41.41 -34.08
CA GLY A 459 31.90 40.08 -34.03
C GLY A 459 31.19 39.80 -32.72
N GLN A 460 30.35 38.77 -32.75
CA GLN A 460 29.61 38.26 -31.60
C GLN A 460 30.01 36.84 -31.31
N VAL A 461 30.10 36.52 -30.02
CA VAL A 461 30.15 35.14 -29.54
C VAL A 461 28.80 34.80 -28.90
N HIS A 462 28.24 33.66 -29.30
CA HIS A 462 26.96 33.18 -28.82
C HIS A 462 27.12 31.88 -28.04
N ASN A 463 26.44 31.78 -26.89
CA ASN A 463 26.23 30.50 -26.22
C ASN A 463 24.89 29.90 -26.67
N GLY A 464 24.95 28.97 -27.62
CA GLY A 464 23.79 28.24 -28.14
C GLY A 464 23.43 26.98 -27.33
N GLY A 465 24.18 26.69 -26.26
CA GLY A 465 23.95 25.56 -25.37
C GLY A 465 22.95 25.84 -24.26
N ASN A 466 22.84 24.91 -23.30
CA ASN A 466 22.03 25.04 -22.08
C ASN A 466 22.87 25.09 -20.79
N VAL A 467 24.20 25.25 -20.91
CA VAL A 467 25.13 25.42 -19.78
C VAL A 467 25.82 26.79 -19.84
N ASN A 468 26.16 27.35 -18.68
CA ASN A 468 27.04 28.52 -18.61
C ASN A 468 28.42 28.16 -19.15
N ILE A 469 28.95 28.99 -20.05
CA ILE A 469 30.30 28.84 -20.58
C ILE A 469 31.16 29.91 -19.93
N ASN A 470 32.10 29.48 -19.08
CA ASN A 470 32.97 30.37 -18.31
C ASN A 470 34.29 30.63 -19.03
N ASN A 471 34.93 31.76 -18.73
CA ASN A 471 36.23 32.15 -19.26
C ASN A 471 36.28 32.19 -20.80
N VAL A 472 35.20 32.64 -21.43
CA VAL A 472 35.13 32.78 -22.88
C VAL A 472 36.12 33.83 -23.34
N GLN A 473 36.92 33.46 -24.34
CA GLN A 473 37.88 34.34 -24.99
C GLN A 473 37.79 34.20 -26.51
N VAL A 474 37.99 35.31 -27.21
CA VAL A 474 38.16 35.33 -28.67
C VAL A 474 39.59 35.70 -28.98
N THR A 475 40.26 34.86 -29.76
CA THR A 475 41.57 35.18 -30.29
C THR A 475 41.45 35.56 -31.76
N GLU A 476 42.18 36.59 -32.15
CA GLU A 476 42.22 37.06 -33.52
C GLU A 476 43.61 36.87 -34.12
N ASP A 477 43.62 36.39 -35.36
CA ASP A 477 44.77 36.34 -36.26
C ASP A 477 44.52 37.39 -37.35
N ASP A 478 45.13 38.57 -37.20
CA ASP A 478 44.90 39.72 -38.09
C ASP A 478 45.48 39.45 -39.50
N ASN A 479 46.41 38.51 -39.64
CA ASN A 479 47.19 38.30 -40.87
C ASN A 479 47.05 36.90 -41.50
N ALA A 480 46.28 36.00 -40.86
CA ALA A 480 46.04 34.62 -41.26
C ALA A 480 47.32 33.75 -41.35
N ASP A 481 48.35 34.06 -40.56
CA ASP A 481 49.60 33.30 -40.51
C ASP A 481 49.60 32.19 -39.43
N GLY A 482 48.52 32.07 -38.66
CA GLY A 482 48.35 31.13 -37.57
C GLY A 482 48.88 31.63 -36.23
N SER A 483 49.37 32.88 -36.14
CA SER A 483 49.75 33.52 -34.89
C SER A 483 48.57 34.20 -34.20
N LEU A 484 48.71 34.39 -32.88
CA LEU A 484 47.70 35.06 -32.06
C LEU A 484 48.09 36.53 -31.93
N ASP A 485 47.44 37.40 -32.68
CA ASP A 485 47.71 38.84 -32.63
C ASP A 485 46.98 39.52 -31.47
N ARG A 486 45.76 39.06 -31.15
CA ARG A 486 44.91 39.68 -30.13
C ARG A 486 44.09 38.66 -29.34
N THR A 487 43.70 39.06 -28.14
CA THR A 487 42.79 38.29 -27.29
C THR A 487 41.77 39.21 -26.63
N PHE A 488 40.49 38.86 -26.73
CA PHE A 488 39.37 39.54 -26.09
C PHE A 488 38.78 38.63 -25.02
N LEU A 489 38.73 39.10 -23.77
CA LEU A 489 38.18 38.36 -22.64
C LEU A 489 36.70 38.73 -22.47
N LEU A 490 35.81 37.75 -22.62
CA LEU A 490 34.35 37.95 -22.61
C LEU A 490 33.70 37.47 -21.29
N GLY A 491 34.43 36.73 -20.44
CA GLY A 491 33.93 36.27 -19.15
C GLY A 491 32.98 35.09 -19.28
N THR A 492 31.85 35.13 -18.56
CA THR A 492 30.84 34.06 -18.57
C THR A 492 29.70 34.39 -19.53
N LEU A 493 29.40 33.47 -20.44
CA LEU A 493 28.22 33.52 -21.30
C LEU A 493 27.14 32.58 -20.77
N THR A 494 26.02 33.14 -20.32
CA THR A 494 24.84 32.36 -19.90
C THR A 494 24.03 31.89 -21.12
N PRO A 495 23.34 30.73 -21.05
CA PRO A 495 22.40 30.31 -22.08
C PRO A 495 21.29 31.34 -22.27
N HIS A 496 20.91 31.63 -23.52
CA HIS A 496 19.92 32.69 -23.76
C HIS A 496 19.11 32.50 -25.06
N GLY A 497 18.41 31.37 -25.15
CA GLY A 497 17.45 31.07 -26.22
C GLY A 497 17.99 31.34 -27.64
N THR A 498 17.09 31.49 -28.62
CA THR A 498 17.44 31.77 -30.02
C THR A 498 17.74 33.25 -30.31
N ALA A 499 17.83 34.10 -29.27
CA ALA A 499 17.99 35.56 -29.40
C ALA A 499 19.25 36.12 -28.67
N GLY A 500 20.05 35.27 -28.02
CA GLY A 500 21.47 35.48 -27.71
C GLY A 500 21.80 36.52 -26.62
N ALA A 501 22.29 36.07 -25.47
CA ALA A 501 23.25 36.79 -24.67
C ALA A 501 24.54 36.76 -25.49
N ALA A 502 24.79 37.83 -26.23
CA ALA A 502 25.95 37.98 -27.07
C ALA A 502 26.95 38.89 -26.38
N ALA A 503 28.21 38.49 -26.36
CA ALA A 503 29.30 39.40 -26.03
C ALA A 503 29.97 39.84 -27.34
N CYS A 504 30.06 41.15 -27.52
CA CYS A 504 30.70 41.73 -28.68
C CYS A 504 32.21 41.87 -28.47
N TYR A 505 32.97 41.60 -29.53
CA TYR A 505 34.40 41.90 -29.60
C TYR A 505 34.65 42.76 -30.83
N THR A 506 35.28 43.93 -30.63
CA THR A 506 35.44 44.95 -31.66
C THR A 506 36.86 45.46 -31.70
N ARG A 507 37.25 45.95 -32.87
CA ARG A 507 38.46 46.76 -33.02
C ARG A 507 38.10 48.14 -33.57
N SER A 508 37.86 49.06 -32.66
CA SER A 508 38.00 50.51 -32.87
C SER A 508 38.96 51.01 -31.79
N THR A 509 39.89 51.90 -32.13
CA THR A 509 40.81 52.49 -31.13
C THR A 509 40.02 53.10 -29.96
N GLY A 510 40.05 52.48 -28.78
CA GLY A 510 39.58 53.06 -27.51
C GLY A 510 38.17 52.68 -27.02
N ASP A 511 37.43 51.76 -27.65
CA ASP A 511 36.07 51.41 -27.19
C ASP A 511 36.08 50.21 -26.21
N PRO A 512 35.47 50.31 -25.01
CA PRO A 512 35.27 49.16 -24.13
C PRO A 512 34.27 48.14 -24.72
N LEU A 513 34.26 46.92 -24.17
CA LEU A 513 33.26 45.89 -24.47
C LEU A 513 31.85 46.48 -24.33
N GLN A 514 31.11 46.58 -25.44
CA GLN A 514 29.75 47.11 -25.46
C GLN A 514 28.71 45.97 -25.53
N PRO A 515 27.52 46.14 -24.94
CA PRO A 515 26.46 45.13 -24.97
C PRO A 515 25.91 44.88 -26.39
N ASN A 516 26.08 45.83 -27.31
CA ASN A 516 25.71 45.71 -28.72
C ASN A 516 26.93 45.95 -29.59
N CYS A 517 27.01 45.22 -30.70
CA CYS A 517 28.15 45.36 -31.60
C CYS A 517 27.99 46.67 -32.36
N PRO A 518 29.01 47.55 -32.34
CA PRO A 518 28.97 48.77 -33.12
C PRO A 518 28.80 48.41 -34.59
N ASN A 519 27.91 49.13 -35.28
CA ASN A 519 27.82 49.06 -36.73
C ASN A 519 29.15 49.56 -37.30
N LEU A 520 29.82 48.71 -38.08
CA LEU A 520 30.97 49.13 -38.88
C LEU A 520 30.45 50.10 -39.94
N LEU A 521 30.67 51.41 -39.74
CA LEU A 521 30.38 52.40 -40.75
C LEU A 521 31.37 52.20 -41.91
N PRO A 522 30.92 52.14 -43.18
CA PRO A 522 31.82 52.19 -44.32
C PRO A 522 32.66 53.46 -44.21
N VAL A 523 33.99 53.32 -44.17
CA VAL A 523 34.87 54.49 -44.25
C VAL A 523 34.62 55.15 -45.61
N PRO A 524 34.34 56.46 -45.69
CA PRO A 524 34.10 57.14 -46.96
C PRO A 524 35.25 56.87 -47.94
N ALA A 525 34.91 56.50 -49.17
CA ALA A 525 35.89 56.35 -50.23
C ALA A 525 36.71 57.64 -50.36
N PHE A 526 38.02 57.49 -50.52
CA PHE A 526 38.94 58.61 -50.78
C PHE A 526 38.37 59.46 -51.95
N ASN A 527 38.12 60.76 -51.69
CA ASN A 527 37.50 61.77 -52.58
C ASN A 527 35.97 61.92 -52.61
N GLN A 528 35.29 61.94 -51.45
CA GLN A 528 34.02 62.68 -51.34
C GLN A 528 34.29 64.01 -50.61
N PRO A 529 34.05 65.19 -51.24
CA PRO A 529 34.09 66.46 -50.54
C PRO A 529 32.93 66.55 -49.52
N PRO A 530 33.05 67.41 -48.49
CA PRO A 530 32.17 67.42 -47.32
C PRO A 530 30.68 67.59 -47.63
#